data_AF-A0A060C962-F1
#
_entry.id   AF-A0A060C962-F1
#
_cell.length_a   1.000
_cell.length_b   1.000
_cell.length_c   1.000
_cell.angle_alpha   90.00
_cell.angle_beta   90.00
_cell.angle_gamma   90.00
#
_symmetry.space_group_name_H-M   'P 1'
#
loop_
_entity.id
_entity.type
_entity.pdbx_description
1 polymer ?
#
loop_
_entity_poly.entity_id
_entity_poly.type
_entity_poly.pdbx_seq_one_letter_code
_entity_poly.pdbx_strand_id
1 'polypeptide(L)'
;HAASREVDCDVLKCVALTFDDGPSAVNDVKLRDELEKLKVKATFFMIGRNITSSTSGNISRDTKLGNIDGNHSWDHPQLSTLSRSAIGSE
;
A
#
# COMPACT_ATOMS: atom_id res chain seq x y z
N HIS A 1 -9.92 -21.99 -6.33
CA HIS A 1 -9.22 -20.97 -5.51
C HIS A 1 -9.06 -21.57 -4.12
N ALA A 2 -7.82 -21.71 -3.64
CA ALA A 2 -7.59 -22.22 -2.28
C ALA A 2 -8.05 -21.14 -1.30
N ALA A 3 -8.95 -21.49 -0.39
CA ALA A 3 -9.38 -20.60 0.68
C ALA A 3 -8.13 -20.20 1.49
N SER A 4 -7.84 -18.90 1.54
CA SER A 4 -6.84 -18.36 2.44
C SER A 4 -7.25 -18.73 3.86
N ARG A 5 -6.41 -19.52 4.54
CA ARG A 5 -6.57 -19.79 5.97
C ARG A 5 -6.37 -18.45 6.67
N GLU A 6 -7.39 -17.90 7.31
CA GLU A 6 -7.26 -16.67 8.10
C GLU A 6 -6.17 -16.86 9.17
N VAL A 7 -5.31 -15.85 9.30
CA VAL A 7 -4.30 -15.80 10.35
C VAL A 7 -4.95 -15.19 11.58
N ASP A 8 -5.07 -15.99 12.64
CA ASP A 8 -5.54 -15.51 13.95
C ASP A 8 -4.37 -14.83 14.69
N CYS A 9 -4.38 -13.50 14.67
CA CYS A 9 -3.37 -12.68 15.31
C CYS A 9 -3.59 -12.44 16.81
N ASP A 10 -4.72 -12.90 17.38
CA ASP A 10 -4.89 -12.94 18.84
C ASP A 10 -4.15 -14.16 19.44
N VAL A 11 -3.94 -15.20 18.62
CA VAL A 11 -3.19 -16.40 18.99
C VAL A 11 -1.72 -16.32 18.55
N LEU A 12 -1.46 -15.85 17.34
CA LEU A 12 -0.11 -15.74 16.77
C LEU A 12 0.48 -14.35 16.96
N LYS A 13 1.80 -14.26 17.17
CA LYS A 13 2.51 -12.97 17.19
C LYS A 13 2.59 -12.40 15.78
N CYS A 14 1.63 -11.55 15.43
CA CYS A 14 1.58 -10.87 14.14
C CYS A 14 2.25 -9.49 14.19
N VAL A 15 2.80 -9.09 13.05
CA VAL A 15 3.23 -7.72 12.75
C VAL A 15 2.75 -7.41 11.33
N ALA A 16 2.26 -6.20 11.11
CA ALA A 16 1.90 -5.69 9.79
C ALA A 16 2.95 -4.67 9.34
N LEU A 17 3.62 -4.94 8.21
CA LEU A 17 4.48 -3.94 7.58
C LEU A 17 3.62 -3.02 6.72
N THR A 18 3.79 -1.72 6.93
CA THR A 18 3.10 -0.67 6.19
C THR A 18 4.11 0.33 5.66
N PHE A 19 3.85 0.86 4.46
CA PHE A 19 4.70 1.84 3.80
C PHE A 19 3.84 2.95 3.21
N ASP A 20 4.21 4.19 3.50
CA ASP A 20 3.45 5.39 3.12
C ASP A 20 4.15 6.14 1.98
N ASP A 21 3.50 7.19 1.45
CA ASP A 21 4.00 8.16 0.46
C ASP A 21 4.32 7.67 -0.96
N GLY A 22 4.25 6.35 -1.19
CA GLY A 22 4.44 5.75 -2.50
C GLY A 22 3.32 6.10 -3.52
N PRO A 23 3.41 5.57 -4.75
CA PRO A 23 4.49 4.74 -5.27
C PRO A 23 5.65 5.56 -5.86
N SER A 24 6.89 5.16 -5.55
CA SER A 24 8.09 5.62 -6.28
C SER A 24 8.37 4.76 -7.51
N ALA A 25 8.90 5.34 -8.59
CA ALA A 25 9.32 4.56 -9.77
C ALA A 25 10.57 3.70 -9.53
N VAL A 26 11.33 3.97 -8.46
CA VAL A 26 12.62 3.29 -8.19
C VAL A 26 12.63 2.59 -6.85
N ASN A 27 12.27 3.29 -5.76
CA ASN A 27 12.45 2.74 -4.41
C ASN A 27 11.43 1.64 -4.10
N ASP A 28 10.16 1.88 -4.44
CA ASP A 28 9.07 0.93 -4.27
C ASP A 28 9.24 -0.36 -5.05
N VAL A 29 9.90 -0.31 -6.21
CA VAL A 29 10.24 -1.49 -7.00
C VAL A 29 11.23 -2.36 -6.23
N LYS A 30 12.33 -1.75 -5.74
CA LYS A 30 13.35 -2.46 -4.96
C LYS A 30 12.78 -3.03 -3.65
N LEU A 31 11.91 -2.28 -2.99
CA LEU A 31 11.25 -2.72 -1.77
C LEU A 31 10.37 -3.96 -2.03
N ARG A 32 9.55 -3.92 -3.10
CA ARG A 32 8.72 -5.06 -3.49
C ARG A 32 9.55 -6.28 -3.90
N ASP A 33 10.68 -6.07 -4.57
CA ASP A 33 11.62 -7.15 -4.88
C ASP A 33 12.11 -7.85 -3.60
N GLU A 34 12.43 -7.09 -2.56
CA GLU A 34 12.93 -7.67 -1.31
C GLU A 34 11.81 -8.37 -0.52
N LEU A 35 10.62 -7.79 -0.43
CA LEU A 35 9.46 -8.43 0.19
C LEU A 35 9.09 -9.74 -0.51
N GLU A 36 9.15 -9.77 -1.85
CA GLU A 36 8.90 -10.97 -2.64
C GLU A 36 9.92 -12.08 -2.35
N LYS A 37 11.22 -11.75 -2.33
CA LYS A 37 12.28 -12.71 -1.98
C LYS A 37 12.08 -13.29 -0.57
N LEU A 38 11.72 -12.44 0.38
CA LEU A 38 11.48 -12.82 1.78
C LEU A 38 10.11 -13.49 1.98
N LYS A 39 9.26 -13.54 0.95
CA LYS A 39 7.87 -14.04 0.99
C LYS A 39 7.01 -13.33 2.04
N VAL A 40 7.28 -12.05 2.27
CA VAL A 40 6.54 -11.19 3.21
C VAL A 40 5.47 -10.41 2.44
N LYS A 41 4.30 -10.23 3.06
CA LYS A 41 3.24 -9.37 2.55
C LYS A 41 3.25 -8.05 3.30
N ALA A 42 2.90 -6.97 2.60
CA ALA A 42 2.83 -5.63 3.18
C ALA A 42 1.58 -4.88 2.69
N THR A 43 1.27 -3.78 3.38
CA THR A 43 0.28 -2.79 2.92
C THR A 43 0.99 -1.51 2.48
N PHE A 44 0.63 -0.98 1.31
CA PHE A 44 1.19 0.26 0.77
C PHE A 44 0.12 1.34 0.74
N PHE A 45 0.24 2.35 1.60
CA PHE A 45 -0.62 3.52 1.59
C PHE A 45 -0.03 4.54 0.60
N MET A 46 -0.67 4.66 -0.57
CA MET A 46 -0.15 5.45 -1.68
C MET A 46 -0.85 6.80 -1.81
N ILE A 47 -0.07 7.82 -2.17
CA ILE A 47 -0.57 9.14 -2.54
C ILE A 47 -1.10 9.08 -3.97
N GLY A 48 -2.36 9.47 -4.17
CA GLY A 48 -3.05 9.37 -5.47
C GLY A 48 -2.28 10.03 -6.61
N ARG A 49 -1.76 11.24 -6.42
CA ARG A 49 -1.00 11.97 -7.46
C ARG A 49 0.30 11.29 -7.90
N ASN A 50 0.84 10.37 -7.09
CA ASN A 50 2.06 9.62 -7.41
C ASN A 50 1.76 8.39 -8.29
N ILE A 51 0.48 8.04 -8.47
CA ILE A 51 0.04 6.96 -9.37
C ILE A 51 0.01 7.51 -10.79
N THR A 52 1.10 7.29 -11.50
CA THR A 52 1.30 7.69 -12.89
C THR A 52 1.50 6.47 -13.77
N SER A 53 1.63 6.65 -15.08
CA SER A 53 1.93 5.55 -16.00
C SER A 53 3.23 4.82 -15.68
N SER A 54 4.20 5.47 -15.03
CA SER A 54 5.49 4.84 -14.67
C SER A 54 5.43 4.06 -13.36
N THR A 55 4.43 4.29 -12.52
CA THR A 55 4.31 3.68 -11.18
C THR A 55 3.11 2.76 -11.03
N SER A 56 2.11 2.85 -11.92
CA SER A 56 0.89 2.02 -11.90
C SER A 56 1.17 0.51 -12.01
N GLY A 57 2.33 0.12 -12.56
CA GLY A 57 2.79 -1.26 -12.56
C GLY A 57 2.95 -1.87 -11.16
N ASN A 58 3.23 -1.04 -10.14
CA ASN A 58 3.34 -1.50 -8.75
C ASN A 58 2.00 -2.03 -8.23
N ILE A 59 0.89 -1.34 -8.49
CA ILE A 59 -0.47 -1.74 -8.09
C ILE A 59 -0.82 -3.13 -8.66
N SER A 60 -0.54 -3.33 -9.96
CA SER A 60 -0.77 -4.61 -10.61
C SER A 60 0.11 -5.72 -10.04
N ARG A 61 1.33 -5.37 -9.58
CA ARG A 61 2.25 -6.31 -8.93
C ARG A 61 1.77 -6.65 -7.52
N ASP A 62 1.28 -5.69 -6.75
CA ASP A 62 0.78 -5.89 -5.40
C ASP A 62 -0.41 -6.85 -5.36
N THR A 63 -1.36 -6.67 -6.27
CA THR A 63 -2.48 -7.63 -6.45
C THR A 63 -1.98 -9.05 -6.73
N LYS A 64 -0.96 -9.22 -7.59
CA LYS A 64 -0.41 -10.55 -7.92
C LYS A 64 0.36 -11.17 -6.75
N LEU A 65 1.05 -10.33 -5.98
CA LEU A 65 1.84 -10.77 -4.84
C LEU A 65 1.00 -10.87 -3.57
N GLY A 66 -0.26 -10.47 -3.55
CA GLY A 66 -1.09 -10.49 -2.33
C GLY A 66 -0.67 -9.45 -1.29
N ASN A 67 -0.06 -8.34 -1.73
CA ASN A 67 0.04 -7.13 -0.94
C ASN A 67 -1.30 -6.38 -0.97
N ILE A 68 -1.45 -5.39 -0.09
CA ILE A 68 -2.66 -4.56 -0.01
C ILE A 68 -2.30 -3.12 -0.41
N ASP A 69 -3.09 -2.54 -1.30
CA ASP A 69 -2.99 -1.12 -1.68
C ASP A 69 -4.01 -0.29 -0.89
N GLY A 70 -3.52 0.67 -0.11
CA GLY A 70 -4.30 1.61 0.70
C GLY A 70 -4.26 3.03 0.15
N ASN A 71 -5.24 3.85 0.51
CA ASN A 71 -5.30 5.27 0.16
C ASN A 71 -4.55 6.13 1.20
N HIS A 72 -3.62 6.97 0.75
CA HIS A 72 -2.90 7.96 1.57
C HIS A 72 -3.19 9.40 1.13
N SER A 73 -4.45 9.71 0.85
CA SER A 73 -4.96 10.94 0.23
C SER A 73 -4.49 11.16 -1.22
N TRP A 74 -5.03 12.20 -1.86
CA TRP A 74 -4.66 12.55 -3.22
C TRP A 74 -3.33 13.30 -3.28
N ASP A 75 -3.15 14.33 -2.45
CA ASP A 75 -1.97 15.23 -2.49
C ASP A 75 -1.24 15.39 -1.15
N HIS A 76 -1.56 14.54 -0.17
CA HIS A 76 -0.95 14.53 1.16
C HIS A 76 -1.11 15.84 1.98
N PRO A 77 -2.30 16.48 2.01
CA PRO A 77 -2.53 17.62 2.89
C PRO A 77 -2.74 17.16 4.34
N GLN A 78 -2.60 18.10 5.28
CA GLN A 78 -2.99 17.86 6.66
C GLN A 78 -4.53 17.84 6.78
N LEU A 79 -5.14 16.65 6.67
CA LEU A 79 -6.61 16.47 6.62
C LEU A 79 -7.38 17.17 7.76
N SER A 80 -6.82 17.25 8.96
CA SER A 80 -7.47 17.91 10.11
C SER A 80 -7.66 19.42 9.94
N THR A 81 -7.00 20.03 8.95
CA THR A 81 -7.13 21.46 8.62
C THR A 81 -8.17 21.71 7.53
N LEU A 82 -8.69 20.66 6.91
CA LEU A 82 -9.60 20.74 5.77
C LEU A 82 -11.08 20.71 6.20
N SER A 83 -11.95 21.26 5.36
CA SER A 83 -13.38 21.05 5.49
C SER A 83 -13.74 19.61 5.14
N ARG A 84 -14.91 19.11 5.60
CA ARG A 84 -15.39 17.77 5.23
C ARG A 84 -15.47 17.54 3.71
N SER A 85 -15.86 18.56 2.95
CA SER A 85 -15.93 18.45 1.49
C SER A 85 -14.53 18.33 0.86
N ALA A 86 -13.55 19.05 1.41
CA ALA A 86 -12.16 18.95 0.96
C ALA A 86 -11.56 17.59 1.34
N ILE A 87 -11.81 17.06 2.54
CA ILE A 87 -11.43 15.68 2.91
C ILE A 87 -12.05 14.65 1.95
N GLY A 88 -13.30 14.82 1.53
CA GLY A 88 -13.93 13.92 0.57
C GLY A 88 -13.40 14.02 -0.87
N SER A 89 -12.53 15.00 -1.15
CA SER A 89 -11.84 15.15 -2.44
C SER A 89 -10.41 14.58 -2.40
N GLU A 90 -9.96 14.14 -1.23
CA GLU A 90 -8.71 13.41 -1.00
C GLU A 90 -8.95 11.89 -0.99
#